data_AF-A0A0Q7PKS8-F1
#
_entry.id   AF-A0A0Q7PKS8-F1
#
_cell.length_a   1.000
_cell.length_b   1.000
_cell.length_c   1.000
_cell.angle_alpha   90.00
_cell.angle_beta   90.00
_cell.angle_gamma   90.00
#
_symmetry.space_group_name_H-M   'P 1'
#
loop_
_entity.id
_entity.type
_entity.pdbx_description
1 polymer ?
#
loop_
_entity_poly.entity_id
_entity_poly.type
_entity_poly.pdbx_seq_one_letter_code
_entity_poly.pdbx_strand_id
1 'polypeptide(L)'
;MSERSTVVTWSDNSEALAALPKLDGLDFLKRMMAGELPPAPIAGHMRMELFEAEPGTVTFRCHPDESHYNPIGMVHGGLVCTLLDSALGCAAQTTLPAGTGYTSIELKVSYLRPVTSDSGPLTCTGRVTKPGRRVTFAEGEVVDKDGRTVATASGTLLVFPLSGPD
;
A
#
# COMPACT_ATOMS: atom_id res chain seq x y z
N MET A 1 -27.31 -19.66 10.12
CA MET A 1 -26.09 -18.83 10.00
C MET A 1 -26.51 -17.38 10.14
N SER A 2 -25.86 -16.57 10.98
CA SER A 2 -26.14 -15.13 11.02
C SER A 2 -25.39 -14.47 9.86
N GLU A 3 -26.10 -13.88 8.92
CA GLU A 3 -25.50 -13.15 7.80
C GLU A 3 -25.10 -11.74 8.24
N ARG A 4 -23.98 -11.24 7.72
CA ARG A 4 -23.47 -9.87 7.92
C ARG A 4 -22.97 -9.35 6.58
N SER A 5 -23.05 -8.05 6.35
CA SER A 5 -22.60 -7.42 5.12
C SER A 5 -21.85 -6.11 5.39
N THR A 6 -20.97 -5.75 4.47
CA THR A 6 -20.29 -4.46 4.42
C THR A 6 -20.48 -3.87 3.02
N VAL A 7 -20.67 -2.55 2.94
CA VAL A 7 -20.73 -1.84 1.66
C VAL A 7 -19.36 -1.19 1.44
N VAL A 8 -18.76 -1.44 0.28
CA VAL A 8 -17.51 -0.79 -0.15
C VAL A 8 -17.86 0.22 -1.22
N THR A 9 -17.34 1.44 -1.07
CA THR A 9 -17.40 2.49 -2.09
C THR A 9 -15.98 2.80 -2.54
N TRP A 10 -15.81 3.12 -3.82
CA TRP A 10 -14.52 3.51 -4.39
C TRP A 10 -14.72 4.69 -5.33
N SER A 11 -13.66 5.48 -5.49
CA SER A 11 -13.61 6.59 -6.43
C SER A 11 -13.17 6.11 -7.81
N ASP A 12 -13.67 6.77 -8.87
CA ASP A 12 -13.07 6.66 -10.19
C ASP A 12 -11.64 7.20 -10.11
N ASN A 13 -10.66 6.44 -10.59
CA ASN A 13 -9.24 6.79 -10.54
C ASN A 13 -8.74 7.43 -11.85
N SER A 14 -9.62 7.73 -12.80
CA SER A 14 -9.28 8.35 -14.09
C SER A 14 -8.46 9.65 -13.94
N GLU A 15 -8.84 10.53 -13.01
CA GLU A 15 -8.11 11.78 -12.72
C GLU A 15 -6.69 11.52 -12.19
N ALA A 16 -6.54 10.56 -11.28
CA ALA A 16 -5.24 10.15 -10.77
C ALA A 16 -4.36 9.56 -11.88
N LEU A 17 -4.91 8.68 -12.73
CA LEU A 17 -4.19 8.12 -13.86
C LEU A 17 -3.72 9.20 -14.85
N ALA A 18 -4.54 10.22 -15.10
CA ALA A 18 -4.18 11.36 -15.97
C ALA A 18 -3.10 12.28 -15.36
N ALA A 19 -2.99 12.32 -14.03
CA ALA A 19 -1.98 13.10 -13.31
C ALA A 19 -0.63 12.37 -13.19
N LEU A 20 -0.64 11.04 -13.15
CA LEU A 20 0.54 10.19 -12.95
C LEU A 20 1.76 10.53 -13.83
N PRO A 21 1.64 10.75 -15.16
CA PRO A 21 2.81 11.10 -15.97
C PRO A 21 3.31 12.53 -15.77
N LYS A 22 2.56 13.40 -15.07
CA LYS A 22 2.84 14.84 -14.95
C LYS A 22 3.46 15.25 -13.63
N LEU A 23 3.33 14.42 -12.61
CA LEU A 23 3.79 14.70 -11.25
C LEU A 23 4.94 13.76 -10.88
N ASP A 24 5.90 14.25 -10.09
CA ASP A 24 6.78 13.33 -9.40
C ASP A 24 5.98 12.51 -8.38
N GLY A 25 6.51 11.34 -8.03
CA GLY A 25 5.73 10.38 -7.27
C GLY A 25 5.43 10.82 -5.83
N LEU A 26 6.25 11.70 -5.23
CA LEU A 26 5.95 12.23 -3.90
C LEU A 26 4.81 13.25 -3.96
N ASP A 27 4.84 14.18 -4.92
CA ASP A 27 3.75 15.15 -5.11
C ASP A 27 2.43 14.44 -5.44
N PHE A 28 2.47 13.40 -6.28
CA PHE A 28 1.32 12.55 -6.58
C PHE A 28 0.67 11.97 -5.32
N LEU A 29 1.48 11.36 -4.44
CA LEU A 29 1.00 10.77 -3.19
C LEU A 29 0.52 11.81 -2.18
N LYS A 30 1.19 12.97 -2.09
CA LYS A 30 0.76 14.07 -1.21
C LYS A 30 -0.58 14.66 -1.63
N ARG A 31 -0.83 14.81 -2.94
CA ARG A 31 -2.14 15.24 -3.46
C ARG A 31 -3.25 14.23 -3.18
N MET A 32 -2.93 12.94 -3.28
CA MET A 32 -3.87 11.87 -2.89
C MET A 32 -4.22 11.97 -1.40
N MET A 33 -3.25 12.19 -0.52
CA MET A 33 -3.48 12.39 0.92
C MET A 33 -4.27 13.67 1.21
N ALA A 34 -4.04 14.74 0.46
CA ALA A 34 -4.78 15.99 0.57
C ALA A 34 -6.22 15.91 0.03
N GLY A 35 -6.61 14.80 -0.60
CA GLY A 35 -7.91 14.62 -1.25
C GLY A 35 -8.04 15.37 -2.59
N GLU A 36 -6.93 15.88 -3.15
CA GLU A 36 -6.89 16.48 -4.48
C GLU A 36 -6.89 15.44 -5.60
N LEU A 37 -6.42 14.22 -5.29
CA LEU A 37 -6.50 13.06 -6.17
C LEU A 37 -7.23 11.91 -5.46
N PRO A 38 -8.03 11.10 -6.18
CA PRO A 38 -8.71 9.96 -5.58
C PRO A 38 -7.71 8.88 -5.15
N PRO A 39 -7.96 8.18 -4.02
CA PRO A 39 -7.15 7.04 -3.64
C PRO A 39 -7.35 5.87 -4.62
N ALA A 40 -6.38 4.94 -4.63
CA ALA A 40 -6.55 3.70 -5.39
C ALA A 40 -7.78 2.91 -4.89
N PRO A 41 -8.65 2.38 -5.77
CA PRO A 41 -9.90 1.70 -5.36
C PRO A 41 -9.70 0.55 -4.37
N ILE A 42 -8.57 -0.17 -4.45
CA ILE A 42 -8.21 -1.24 -3.52
C ILE A 42 -8.15 -0.76 -2.05
N ALA A 43 -7.90 0.54 -1.83
CA ALA A 43 -7.85 1.14 -0.51
C ALA A 43 -9.19 1.01 0.24
N GLY A 44 -10.31 1.21 -0.46
CA GLY A 44 -11.64 1.04 0.10
C GLY A 44 -11.96 -0.42 0.43
N HIS A 45 -11.55 -1.35 -0.45
CA HIS A 45 -11.76 -2.80 -0.24
C HIS A 45 -10.99 -3.34 0.96
N MET A 46 -9.77 -2.85 1.20
CA MET A 46 -8.89 -3.32 2.27
C MET A 46 -8.91 -2.41 3.50
N ARG A 47 -9.77 -1.38 3.52
CA ARG A 47 -9.85 -0.36 4.57
C ARG A 47 -8.48 0.19 4.95
N MET A 48 -7.68 0.50 3.94
CA MET A 48 -6.35 1.07 4.10
C MET A 48 -6.33 2.55 3.72
N GLU A 49 -5.49 3.30 4.40
CA GLU A 49 -5.33 4.74 4.25
C GLU A 49 -3.84 5.06 4.12
N LEU A 50 -3.47 5.84 3.10
CA LEU A 50 -2.14 6.41 2.98
C LEU A 50 -2.02 7.53 4.04
N PHE A 51 -1.23 7.27 5.07
CA PHE A 51 -1.18 8.12 6.27
C PHE A 51 -0.03 9.14 6.24
N GLU A 52 1.16 8.70 5.82
CA GLU A 52 2.34 9.57 5.71
C GLU A 52 3.17 9.18 4.48
N ALA A 53 3.79 10.18 3.84
CA ALA A 53 4.67 9.98 2.69
C ALA A 53 5.85 10.96 2.71
N GLU A 54 7.05 10.42 2.74
CA GLU A 54 8.34 11.11 2.67
C GLU A 54 9.22 10.47 1.59
N PRO A 55 10.28 11.13 1.09
CA PRO A 55 11.18 10.52 0.12
C PRO A 55 11.71 9.15 0.59
N GLY A 56 11.34 8.11 -0.14
CA GLY A 56 11.71 6.72 0.11
C GLY A 56 11.00 6.06 1.29
N THR A 57 10.00 6.67 1.92
CA THR A 57 9.29 6.11 3.09
C THR A 57 7.80 6.42 3.03
N VAL A 58 6.96 5.41 3.21
CA VAL A 58 5.50 5.59 3.24
C VAL A 58 4.90 4.77 4.37
N THR A 59 3.92 5.35 5.06
CA THR A 59 3.14 4.67 6.09
C THR A 59 1.67 4.59 5.68
N PHE A 60 1.11 3.39 5.75
CA PHE A 60 -0.32 3.13 5.64
C PHE A 60 -0.91 2.75 6.99
N ARG A 61 -2.17 3.09 7.21
CA ARG A 61 -3.02 2.50 8.26
C ARG A 61 -4.01 1.55 7.64
N CYS A 62 -4.38 0.49 8.35
CA CYS A 62 -5.41 -0.45 7.92
C CYS A 62 -6.28 -0.88 9.09
N HIS A 63 -7.59 -0.96 8.86
CA HIS A 63 -8.59 -1.30 9.89
C HIS A 63 -9.29 -2.62 9.54
N PRO A 64 -8.63 -3.78 9.75
CA PRO A 64 -9.24 -5.06 9.48
C PRO A 64 -10.38 -5.35 10.47
N ASP A 65 -11.34 -6.15 10.02
CA ASP A 65 -12.47 -6.65 10.81
C ASP A 65 -12.76 -8.12 10.47
N GLU A 66 -13.80 -8.70 11.07
CA GLU A 66 -14.20 -10.08 10.80
C GLU A 66 -14.54 -10.39 9.33
N SER A 67 -14.88 -9.40 8.50
CA SER A 67 -15.14 -9.62 7.07
C SER A 67 -13.88 -9.98 6.28
N HIS A 68 -12.71 -9.73 6.87
CA HIS A 68 -11.40 -10.07 6.31
C HIS A 68 -10.86 -11.41 6.82
N TYR A 69 -11.63 -12.17 7.59
CA TYR A 69 -11.16 -13.41 8.19
C TYR A 69 -11.02 -14.55 7.18
N ASN A 70 -10.00 -15.36 7.38
CA ASN A 70 -9.83 -16.65 6.75
C ASN A 70 -10.67 -17.74 7.47
N PRO A 71 -10.71 -18.97 6.94
CA PRO A 71 -11.53 -20.05 7.52
C PRO A 71 -11.18 -20.47 8.96
N ILE A 72 -10.01 -20.07 9.48
CA ILE A 72 -9.58 -20.38 10.84
C ILE A 72 -9.77 -19.21 11.81
N GLY A 73 -10.47 -18.15 11.40
CA GLY A 73 -10.89 -17.05 12.27
C GLY A 73 -9.84 -15.97 12.52
N MET A 74 -8.85 -15.84 11.63
CA MET A 74 -7.85 -14.76 11.68
C MET A 74 -7.93 -13.92 10.41
N VAL A 75 -7.51 -12.67 10.44
CA VAL A 75 -7.39 -11.85 9.23
C VAL A 75 -6.54 -12.58 8.19
N HIS A 76 -7.06 -12.65 6.96
CA HIS A 76 -6.41 -13.35 5.87
C HIS A 76 -5.05 -12.71 5.57
N GLY A 77 -4.00 -13.52 5.47
CA GLY A 77 -2.64 -13.03 5.20
C GLY A 77 -2.54 -12.19 3.93
N GLY A 78 -3.41 -12.46 2.95
CA GLY A 78 -3.56 -11.65 1.74
C GLY A 78 -3.82 -10.17 1.99
N LEU A 79 -4.60 -9.78 3.01
CA LEU A 79 -4.80 -8.37 3.35
C LEU A 79 -3.49 -7.72 3.82
N VAL A 80 -2.76 -8.40 4.71
CA VAL A 80 -1.46 -7.93 5.21
C VAL A 80 -0.42 -7.88 4.09
N CYS A 81 -0.48 -8.84 3.16
CA CYS A 81 0.35 -8.87 1.95
C CYS A 81 0.08 -7.65 1.05
N THR A 82 -1.19 -7.36 0.75
CA THR A 82 -1.60 -6.19 -0.05
C THR A 82 -1.22 -4.87 0.62
N LEU A 83 -1.34 -4.80 1.95
CA LEU A 83 -0.92 -3.63 2.73
C LEU A 83 0.59 -3.39 2.62
N LEU A 84 1.40 -4.45 2.75
CA LEU A 84 2.85 -4.38 2.56
C LEU A 84 3.20 -4.00 1.12
N ASP A 85 2.63 -4.67 0.11
CA ASP A 85 2.87 -4.34 -1.30
C ASP A 85 2.58 -2.87 -1.61
N SER A 86 1.46 -2.35 -1.09
CA SER A 86 1.08 -0.94 -1.23
C SER A 86 2.11 0.00 -0.60
N ALA A 87 2.57 -0.30 0.62
CA ALA A 87 3.57 0.52 1.30
C ALA A 87 4.93 0.49 0.61
N LEU A 88 5.40 -0.68 0.17
CA LEU A 88 6.66 -0.83 -0.56
C LEU A 88 6.61 -0.14 -1.92
N GLY A 89 5.51 -0.31 -2.65
CA GLY A 89 5.25 0.34 -3.93
C GLY A 89 5.22 1.86 -3.83
N CYS A 90 4.44 2.40 -2.89
CA CYS A 90 4.36 3.84 -2.68
C CYS A 90 5.69 4.40 -2.17
N ALA A 91 6.42 3.70 -1.30
CA ALA A 91 7.75 4.12 -0.88
C ALA A 91 8.70 4.23 -2.08
N ALA A 92 8.68 3.27 -3.02
CA ALA A 92 9.43 3.39 -4.27
C ALA A 92 8.94 4.59 -5.10
N GLN A 93 7.63 4.75 -5.24
CA GLN A 93 7.00 5.83 -6.00
C GLN A 93 7.48 7.21 -5.54
N THR A 94 7.59 7.48 -4.23
CA THR A 94 8.08 8.77 -3.70
C THR A 94 9.47 9.18 -4.19
N THR A 95 10.25 8.23 -4.75
CA THR A 95 11.60 8.48 -5.30
C THR A 95 11.62 8.68 -6.80
N LEU A 96 10.48 8.53 -7.48
CA LEU A 96 10.41 8.56 -8.94
C LEU A 96 10.13 9.98 -9.47
N PRO A 97 10.84 10.42 -10.51
CA PRO A 97 10.50 11.66 -11.20
C PRO A 97 9.22 11.49 -12.02
N ALA A 98 8.63 12.62 -12.44
CA ALA A 98 7.49 12.63 -13.35
C ALA A 98 7.75 11.81 -14.63
N GLY A 99 6.68 11.22 -15.16
CA GLY A 99 6.75 10.37 -16.36
C GLY A 99 7.33 8.98 -16.10
N THR A 100 7.45 8.55 -14.85
CA THR A 100 7.99 7.24 -14.48
C THR A 100 6.93 6.40 -13.76
N GLY A 101 6.79 5.15 -14.19
CA GLY A 101 5.94 4.15 -13.58
C GLY A 101 6.75 3.03 -12.92
N TYR A 102 6.06 2.19 -12.17
CA TYR A 102 6.65 1.01 -11.58
C TYR A 102 5.67 -0.16 -11.51
N THR A 103 6.19 -1.37 -11.31
CA THR A 103 5.40 -2.57 -10.99
C THR A 103 6.18 -3.50 -10.07
N SER A 104 5.50 -4.21 -9.17
CA SER A 104 6.12 -5.21 -8.30
C SER A 104 6.57 -6.43 -9.14
N ILE A 105 7.84 -6.84 -9.00
CA ILE A 105 8.39 -8.07 -9.61
C ILE A 105 8.32 -9.23 -8.62
N GLU A 106 8.64 -8.96 -7.36
CA GLU A 106 8.76 -9.96 -6.31
C GLU A 106 8.34 -9.32 -4.98
N LEU A 107 7.65 -10.10 -4.16
CA LEU A 107 7.34 -9.76 -2.78
C LEU A 107 7.47 -11.02 -1.91
N LYS A 108 8.30 -10.94 -0.87
CA LYS A 108 8.40 -11.96 0.17
C LYS A 108 7.83 -11.40 1.46
N VAL A 109 6.79 -12.04 1.99
CA VAL A 109 6.19 -11.69 3.28
C VAL A 109 6.53 -12.76 4.32
N SER A 110 6.88 -12.34 5.54
CA SER A 110 7.06 -13.21 6.70
C SER A 110 6.05 -12.83 7.78
N TYR A 111 5.09 -13.72 8.05
CA TYR A 111 4.06 -13.52 9.07
C TYR A 111 4.57 -13.99 10.42
N LEU A 112 4.60 -13.09 11.40
CA LEU A 112 5.22 -13.32 12.71
C LEU A 112 4.18 -13.50 13.81
N ARG A 113 3.04 -12.81 13.70
CA ARG A 113 1.93 -12.88 14.65
C ARG A 113 0.60 -12.87 13.90
N PRO A 114 -0.42 -13.55 14.42
CA PRO A 114 -1.71 -13.52 13.79
C PRO A 114 -2.42 -12.18 14.07
N VAL A 115 -3.30 -11.78 13.17
CA VAL A 115 -4.08 -10.54 13.28
C VAL A 115 -5.56 -10.90 13.43
N THR A 116 -6.26 -10.22 14.34
CA THR A 116 -7.72 -10.29 14.54
C THR A 116 -8.30 -8.88 14.54
N SER A 117 -9.63 -8.76 14.60
CA SER A 117 -10.33 -7.49 14.84
C SER A 117 -9.87 -6.81 16.14
N ASP A 118 -9.41 -7.57 17.14
CA ASP A 118 -8.90 -7.06 18.41
C ASP A 118 -7.46 -6.52 18.33
N SER A 119 -6.73 -6.83 17.25
CA SER A 119 -5.39 -6.26 16.98
C SER A 119 -5.44 -4.74 16.79
N GLY A 120 -6.63 -4.18 16.52
CA GLY A 120 -6.84 -2.77 16.26
C GLY A 120 -6.25 -2.32 14.91
N PRO A 121 -6.07 -1.00 14.73
CA PRO A 121 -5.48 -0.46 13.52
C PRO A 121 -4.06 -1.00 13.33
N LEU A 122 -3.80 -1.54 12.15
CA LEU A 122 -2.45 -1.91 11.73
C LEU A 122 -1.76 -0.68 11.17
N THR A 123 -0.48 -0.50 11.53
CA THR A 123 0.40 0.50 10.91
C THR A 123 1.45 -0.21 10.09
N CYS A 124 1.47 0.06 8.77
CA CYS A 124 2.42 -0.54 7.84
C CYS A 124 3.37 0.53 7.31
N THR A 125 4.67 0.36 7.54
CA THR A 125 5.69 1.28 7.02
C THR A 125 6.55 0.56 5.99
N GLY A 126 6.62 1.13 4.78
CA GLY A 126 7.52 0.71 3.72
C GLY A 126 8.67 1.70 3.56
N ARG A 127 9.86 1.22 3.22
CA ARG A 127 11.06 2.02 3.01
C ARG A 127 11.89 1.49 1.86
N VAL A 128 12.36 2.38 0.98
CA VAL A 128 13.34 2.07 -0.05
C VAL A 128 14.69 1.78 0.62
N THR A 129 15.21 0.59 0.39
CA THR A 129 16.56 0.20 0.84
C THR A 129 17.62 0.53 -0.21
N LYS A 130 17.25 0.47 -1.49
CA LYS A 130 18.12 0.85 -2.60
C LYS A 130 17.30 1.38 -3.79
N PRO A 131 17.36 2.69 -4.09
CA PRO A 131 16.72 3.22 -5.29
C PRO A 131 17.49 2.81 -6.55
N GLY A 132 16.79 2.67 -7.67
CA GLY A 132 17.45 2.44 -8.96
C GLY A 132 16.58 2.79 -10.17
N ARG A 133 17.24 3.16 -11.27
CA ARG A 133 16.58 3.59 -12.52
C ARG A 133 15.76 2.50 -13.22
N ARG A 134 16.06 1.23 -12.93
CA ARG A 134 15.40 0.06 -13.55
C ARG A 134 14.80 -0.87 -12.51
N VAL A 135 15.44 -0.99 -11.35
CA VAL A 135 15.01 -1.84 -10.25
C VAL A 135 15.20 -1.08 -8.95
N THR A 136 14.16 -1.03 -8.12
CA THR A 136 14.19 -0.47 -6.77
C THR A 136 13.89 -1.58 -5.77
N PHE A 137 14.65 -1.59 -4.67
CA PHE A 137 14.46 -2.52 -3.57
C PHE A 137 13.86 -1.78 -2.38
N ALA A 138 12.88 -2.41 -1.73
CA ALA A 138 12.21 -1.87 -0.56
C ALA A 138 11.95 -2.97 0.47
N GLU A 139 11.81 -2.56 1.71
CA GLU A 139 11.41 -3.41 2.83
C GLU A 139 10.26 -2.75 3.57
N GLY A 140 9.51 -3.54 4.35
CA GLY A 140 8.44 -2.99 5.17
C GLY A 140 8.08 -3.85 6.36
N GLU A 141 7.36 -3.21 7.28
CA GLU A 141 6.93 -3.78 8.55
C GLU A 141 5.49 -3.38 8.83
N VAL A 142 4.69 -4.33 9.34
CA VAL A 142 3.37 -4.07 9.89
C VAL A 142 3.40 -4.29 11.40
N VAL A 143 2.87 -3.32 12.15
CA VAL A 143 2.70 -3.41 13.62
C VAL A 143 1.22 -3.29 14.00
N ASP A 144 0.84 -3.94 15.10
CA ASP A 144 -0.49 -3.80 15.71
C ASP A 144 -0.61 -2.54 16.58
N LYS A 145 -1.79 -2.32 17.19
CA LYS A 145 -2.05 -1.18 18.09
C LYS A 145 -1.13 -1.12 19.31
N ASP A 146 -0.54 -2.24 19.71
CA ASP A 146 0.37 -2.36 20.85
C ASP A 146 1.85 -2.23 20.41
N GLY A 147 2.10 -1.92 19.13
CA GLY A 147 3.45 -1.78 18.56
C GLY A 147 4.17 -3.10 18.29
N ARG A 148 3.46 -4.24 18.26
CA ARG A 148 4.07 -5.54 18.00
C ARG A 148 4.11 -5.81 16.51
N THR A 149 5.28 -6.19 15.99
CA THR A 149 5.42 -6.60 14.59
C THR A 149 4.57 -7.84 14.29
N VAL A 150 3.65 -7.73 13.33
CA VAL A 150 2.80 -8.84 12.87
C VAL A 150 3.31 -9.46 11.59
N ALA A 151 3.95 -8.67 10.72
CA ALA A 151 4.59 -9.17 9.50
C ALA A 151 5.69 -8.22 9.02
N THR A 152 6.64 -8.77 8.26
CA THR A 152 7.64 -8.01 7.52
C THR A 152 7.67 -8.42 6.06
N ALA A 153 8.16 -7.54 5.18
CA ALA A 153 8.40 -7.87 3.78
C ALA A 153 9.70 -7.30 3.23
N SER A 154 10.18 -7.95 2.18
CA SER A 154 11.11 -7.41 1.21
C SER A 154 10.49 -7.48 -0.18
N GLY A 155 10.70 -6.46 -1.01
CA GLY A 155 10.12 -6.37 -2.33
C GLY A 155 11.06 -5.76 -3.36
N THR A 156 10.86 -6.17 -4.60
CA THR A 156 11.63 -5.72 -5.77
C THR A 156 10.67 -5.13 -6.78
N LEU A 157 10.92 -3.89 -7.23
CA LEU A 157 10.05 -3.16 -8.15
C LEU A 157 10.78 -2.83 -9.44
N LEU A 158 10.15 -3.11 -10.58
CA LEU A 158 10.61 -2.69 -11.90
C LEU A 158 10.21 -1.24 -12.11
N VAL A 159 11.16 -0.40 -12.51
CA VAL A 159 10.93 0.99 -12.89
C VAL A 159 11.00 1.11 -14.42
N PHE A 160 10.06 1.87 -14.99
CA PHE A 160 9.94 2.06 -16.44
C PHE A 160 9.37 3.44 -16.78
N PRO A 161 9.71 4.01 -17.96
CA PRO A 161 9.07 5.25 -18.41
C PRO A 161 7.59 4.98 -18.72
N LEU A 162 6.72 5.92 -18.34
CA LEU A 162 5.36 5.95 -18.84
C LEU A 162 5.43 6.55 -20.26
N SER A 163 4.98 5.79 -21.25
CA SER A 163 4.73 6.37 -22.57
C SER A 163 3.63 7.41 -22.42
N GLY A 164 3.82 8.60 -23.00
CA GLY A 164 2.72 9.54 -23.18
C GLY A 164 1.60 8.89 -24.01
N PRO A 165 0.36 9.40 -23.95
CA PRO A 165 -0.66 8.93 -24.88
C PRO A 165 -0.18 9.20 -26.32
N ASP A 166 -0.21 8.17 -27.16
CA ASP A 166 -0.11 8.31 -28.61
C ASP A 166 -1.27 9.14 -29.16
#